data_AF-L9XJR7-F1
#
_entry.id   AF-L9XJR7-F1
#
_cell.length_a   1.000
_cell.length_b   1.000
_cell.length_c   1.000
_cell.angle_alpha   90.00
_cell.angle_beta   90.00
_cell.angle_gamma   90.00
#
_symmetry.space_group_name_H-M   'P 1'
#
loop_
_entity.id
_entity.type
_entity.pdbx_description
1 polymer ?
#
loop_
_entity_poly.entity_id
_entity_poly.type
_entity_poly.pdbx_seq_one_letter_code
_entity_poly.pdbx_strand_id
1 'polypeptide(L)' 'MGSRASAREWIDQFVHYYNHQRPHQSLDGKTPAEEVLN' A
#
# COMPACT_ATOMS: atom_id res chain seq x y z
N MET A 1 -3.04 -24.68 3.30
CA MET A 1 -4.07 -23.84 2.66
C MET A 1 -4.37 -22.68 3.61
N GLY A 2 -4.12 -21.44 3.20
CA GLY A 2 -3.97 -20.27 4.07
C GLY A 2 -5.17 -20.01 5.00
N SER A 3 -4.88 -19.65 6.25
CA SER A 3 -5.89 -19.27 7.23
C SER A 3 -6.40 -17.84 6.97
N ARG A 4 -7.58 -17.49 7.48
CA ARG A 4 -8.11 -16.10 7.44
C ARG A 4 -7.15 -15.10 8.11
N ALA A 5 -6.46 -15.51 9.16
CA ALA A 5 -5.47 -14.68 9.84
C ALA A 5 -4.29 -14.36 8.91
N SER A 6 -3.75 -15.37 8.22
CA SER A 6 -2.65 -15.20 7.26
C SER A 6 -3.03 -14.31 6.07
N ALA A 7 -4.28 -14.40 5.61
CA ALA A 7 -4.78 -13.51 4.56
C ALA A 7 -4.88 -12.05 5.04
N ARG A 8 -5.30 -11.84 6.29
CA ARG A 8 -5.40 -10.50 6.87
C ARG A 8 -4.03 -9.84 7.00
N GLU A 9 -3.05 -10.56 7.55
CA GLU A 9 -1.67 -10.07 7.68
C GLU A 9 -1.09 -9.67 6.31
N TRP A 10 -1.32 -10.49 5.29
CA TRP A 10 -0.85 -10.18 3.94
C TRP A 10 -1.51 -8.92 3.36
N ILE A 11 -2.83 -8.75 3.54
CA ILE A 11 -3.55 -7.56 3.06
C ILE A 11 -3.03 -6.31 3.78
N ASP A 12 -2.84 -6.37 5.10
CA ASP A 12 -2.36 -5.21 5.87
C ASP A 12 -0.94 -4.81 5.42
N GLN A 13 -0.06 -5.78 5.16
CA GLN A 13 1.26 -5.52 4.58
C GLN A 13 1.18 -4.93 3.16
N PHE A 14 0.30 -5.47 2.32
CA PHE A 14 0.12 -5.00 0.96
C PHE A 14 -0.41 -3.55 0.91
N VAL A 15 -1.40 -3.23 1.75
CA VAL A 15 -1.96 -1.88 1.86
C VAL A 15 -0.88 -0.89 2.29
N HIS A 16 -0.06 -1.25 3.28
CA HIS A 16 1.02 -0.39 3.74
C HIS A 16 2.08 -0.16 2.64
N TYR A 17 2.51 -1.24 1.97
CA TYR A 17 3.45 -1.14 0.86
C TYR A 17 2.93 -0.23 -0.27
N TYR A 18 1.69 -0.45 -0.71
CA TYR A 18 1.12 0.28 -1.83
C TYR A 18 0.97 1.78 -1.53
N ASN A 19 0.52 2.11 -0.32
CA ASN A 19 0.23 3.49 0.04
C ASN A 19 1.47 4.33 0.37
N HIS A 20 2.55 3.70 0.86
CA HIS A 20 3.70 4.45 1.40
C HIS A 20 5.03 4.20 0.69
N GLN A 21 5.15 3.14 -0.11
CA GLN A 21 6.44 2.74 -0.70
C GLN A 21 6.38 2.62 -2.21
N ARG A 22 5.18 2.57 -2.81
CA ARG A 22 5.01 2.45 -4.25
C ARG A 22 4.78 3.83 -4.88
N PRO A 23 5.79 4.43 -5.53
CA PRO A 23 5.60 5.64 -6.31
C PRO A 23 4.75 5.33 -7.55
N HIS A 24 3.88 6.27 -7.91
CA HIS A 24 2.99 6.16 -9.07
C HIS A 24 3.29 7.26 -10.07
N GLN A 25 3.50 6.90 -11.33
CA GLN A 25 3.74 7.88 -12.40
C GLN A 25 2.56 8.85 -12.58
N SER A 26 1.33 8.40 -12.33
CA SER A 26 0.13 9.25 -12.35
C SER A 26 0.04 10.23 -11.18
N LEU A 27 0.89 10.09 -10.15
CA LEU A 27 0.98 10.96 -8.99
C LEU A 27 2.31 11.73 -8.99
N ASP A 28 2.85 12.05 -10.17
CA ASP A 28 4.16 12.70 -10.32
C ASP A 28 5.32 11.96 -9.64
N GLY A 29 5.22 10.63 -9.54
CA GLY A 29 6.21 9.80 -8.86
C GLY A 29 6.06 9.76 -7.34
N LYS A 30 5.01 10.36 -6.77
CA LYS A 30 4.69 10.26 -5.35
C LYS A 30 3.94 8.97 -5.03
N THR A 31 3.94 8.62 -3.76
CA THR A 31 3.08 7.58 -3.19
C THR A 31 1.69 8.13 -2.89
N PRO A 32 0.65 7.27 -2.81
CA PRO A 32 -0.70 7.72 -2.46
C PRO A 32 -0.77 8.49 -1.13
N ALA A 33 0.01 8.07 -0.12
CA ALA A 33 0.04 8.75 1.16
C ALA A 33 0.64 10.17 1.05
N GLU A 34 1.69 10.34 0.25
CA GLU A 34 2.29 11.66 0.01
C GLU A 34 1.36 12.61 -0.75
N GLU A 35 0.55 12.08 -1.67
CA GLU A 35 -0.42 12.89 -2.40
C GLU A 35 -1.56 13.39 -1.51
N VAL A 36 -2.06 12.55 -0.59
CA VAL A 36 -3.16 12.94 0.33
C VAL A 36 -2.71 13.92 1.41
N LEU A 37 -1.41 13.97 1.74
CA LEU A 37 -0.84 14.86 2.76
C LEU A 37 -0.51 16.27 2.25
N ASN A 38 -0.56 16.51 0.93
CA ASN A 38 -0.38 17.84 0.31
C ASN A 38 -1.69 18.61 0.22
#